data_AF-A0A7X7GCI5-F1
#
_entry.id   AF-A0A7X7GCI5-F1
#
_cell.length_a   1.000
_cell.length_b   1.000
_cell.length_c   1.000
_cell.angle_alpha   90.00
_cell.angle_beta   90.00
_cell.angle_gamma   90.00
#
_symmetry.space_group_name_H-M   'P 1'
#
loop_
_entity.id
_entity.type
_entity.pdbx_description
1 polymer ?
#
loop_
_entity_poly.entity_id
_entity_poly.type
_entity_poly.pdbx_seq_one_letter_code
_entity_poly.pdbx_strand_id
1 'polypeptide(L)'
;MLIEELEQILEEMAPKAFAEPWDNVGLLVGRRLAGVQRILVGLDLTEDVLVEAVTGRYQAIITHHPLMFAPLKRITDRDRVGVIVNQLIAADVATFACHTNLDGAPGGLCELVALELGLTDLGPLVHARRGWKKLVGFVPPEAVESVADACFKAGAGQIGAYHRCAFEVEGVGGFVAQEGARPAVGRIGRREAVSEVRWETVVPEECLAAVVQSFIATHPYEEPAFDIYPVEDEVVQAGQGRVGRLRINTPLASLVESVAEMLRLSEITYTGPPECVIDRVAVVTGSGGSLMEEAARHADLLITGDLRYHDAERAEDLGLALICAPHYELESWALRQWTTNLEERLASRHIAVKYSDAGRNPWKTVSRSVRRRPSNENLQLFGIQEADVQEGNDDDTLVLRIDGGSRGNPGPSAIGVVVEDSEGNVLEEVSARIGTTTNNVAEYQALITGLETALDRNGRQVRVLSDSELLVKQMRQEYRVRDPELKELYLEAVALVRRFAHVDIKHVPRAQNAAADTLVNKALDGRA
;
A
#
# COMPACT_ATOMS: atom_id res chain seq x y z
N MET A 1 -24.65 22.42 -2.54
CA MET A 1 -23.76 23.00 -3.58
C MET A 1 -24.12 22.39 -4.92
N LEU A 2 -23.66 22.97 -6.03
CA LEU A 2 -23.81 22.40 -7.37
C LEU A 2 -22.68 21.42 -7.70
N ILE A 3 -22.88 20.57 -8.70
CA ILE A 3 -21.85 19.67 -9.24
C ILE A 3 -20.63 20.44 -9.75
N GLU A 4 -20.81 21.61 -10.36
CA GLU A 4 -19.69 22.46 -10.79
C GLU A 4 -18.86 23.01 -9.62
N GLU A 5 -19.49 23.29 -8.47
CA GLU A 5 -18.77 23.71 -7.27
C GLU A 5 -17.98 22.54 -6.68
N LEU A 6 -18.53 21.32 -6.74
CA LEU A 6 -17.80 20.11 -6.36
C LEU A 6 -16.61 19.88 -7.31
N GLU A 7 -16.81 20.03 -8.62
CA GLU A 7 -15.74 19.92 -9.62
C GLU A 7 -14.58 20.88 -9.32
N GLN A 8 -14.87 22.13 -8.94
CA GLN A 8 -13.85 23.10 -8.54
C GLN A 8 -13.10 22.70 -7.27
N ILE A 9 -13.80 22.18 -6.25
CA ILE A 9 -13.16 21.71 -5.02
C ILE A 9 -12.24 20.51 -5.30
N LEU A 10 -12.68 19.59 -6.17
CA LEU A 10 -11.84 18.46 -6.60
C LEU A 10 -10.65 18.93 -7.45
N GLU A 11 -10.82 19.95 -8.30
CA GLU A 11 -9.71 20.57 -9.05
C GLU A 11 -8.69 21.22 -8.11
N GLU A 12 -9.10 21.80 -6.98
CA GLU A 12 -8.17 22.34 -5.97
C GLU A 12 -7.41 21.23 -5.22
N MET A 13 -8.06 20.11 -4.92
CA MET A 13 -7.48 19.00 -4.15
C MET A 13 -6.64 18.05 -5.01
N ALA A 14 -7.06 17.82 -6.25
CA ALA A 14 -6.41 16.94 -7.22
C ALA A 14 -6.52 17.54 -8.63
N PRO A 15 -5.70 18.55 -8.96
CA PRO A 15 -5.72 19.22 -10.26
C PRO A 15 -5.60 18.24 -11.43
N LYS A 16 -6.42 18.41 -12.47
CA LYS A 16 -6.38 17.53 -13.67
C LYS A 16 -5.04 17.62 -14.39
N ALA A 17 -4.33 18.75 -14.27
CA ALA A 17 -2.98 18.93 -14.80
C ALA A 17 -1.94 17.96 -14.21
N PHE A 18 -2.25 17.28 -13.10
CA PHE A 18 -1.37 16.27 -12.51
C PHE A 18 -1.67 14.84 -13.00
N ALA A 19 -2.74 14.64 -13.77
CA ALA A 19 -3.06 13.35 -14.35
C ALA A 19 -2.07 13.00 -15.46
N GLU A 20 -1.83 11.70 -15.64
CA GLU A 20 -1.07 11.20 -16.77
C GLU A 20 -1.79 11.49 -18.10
N PRO A 21 -1.07 11.69 -19.22
CA PRO A 21 -1.67 12.10 -20.50
C PRO A 21 -2.70 11.11 -21.08
N TRP A 22 -2.63 9.84 -20.69
CA TRP A 22 -3.56 8.79 -21.14
C TRP A 22 -4.81 8.67 -20.27
N ASP A 23 -4.86 9.36 -19.13
CA ASP A 23 -5.87 9.17 -18.10
C ASP A 23 -7.18 9.91 -18.40
N ASN A 24 -8.26 9.53 -17.72
CA ASN A 24 -9.58 10.13 -17.88
C ASN A 24 -10.19 10.55 -16.53
N VAL A 25 -9.86 11.76 -16.09
CA VAL A 25 -10.22 12.31 -14.77
C VAL A 25 -11.28 13.40 -14.85
N GLY A 26 -11.92 13.73 -13.72
CA GLY A 26 -12.96 14.76 -13.60
C GLY A 26 -14.38 14.22 -13.74
N LEU A 27 -15.33 15.09 -14.12
CA LEU A 27 -16.75 14.73 -14.28
C LEU A 27 -16.94 13.86 -15.52
N LEU A 28 -17.34 12.60 -15.32
CA LEU A 28 -17.51 11.61 -16.39
C LEU A 28 -18.97 11.48 -16.86
N VAL A 29 -19.91 11.52 -15.92
CA VAL A 29 -21.37 11.47 -16.18
C VAL A 29 -22.05 12.43 -15.21
N GLY A 30 -23.02 13.23 -15.66
CA GLY A 30 -23.82 14.07 -14.77
C GLY A 30 -24.14 15.44 -15.37
N ARG A 31 -24.82 16.28 -14.59
CA ARG A 31 -25.23 17.63 -14.97
C ARG A 31 -24.58 18.65 -14.04
N ARG A 32 -23.77 19.57 -14.57
CA ARG A 32 -23.03 20.58 -13.79
C ARG A 32 -23.89 21.44 -12.85
N LEU A 33 -25.13 21.72 -13.27
CA LEU A 33 -26.09 22.53 -12.52
C LEU A 33 -26.98 21.70 -11.57
N ALA A 34 -26.75 20.39 -11.43
CA ALA A 34 -27.46 19.57 -10.45
C ALA A 34 -26.98 19.87 -9.03
N GLY A 35 -27.91 19.82 -8.07
CA GLY A 35 -27.58 20.00 -6.65
C GLY A 35 -27.00 18.74 -6.03
N VAL A 36 -26.01 18.91 -5.14
CA VAL A 36 -25.39 17.87 -4.32
C VAL A 36 -25.58 18.18 -2.84
N GLN A 37 -26.01 17.15 -2.11
CA GLN A 37 -26.05 17.11 -0.65
C GLN A 37 -25.35 15.88 -0.07
N ARG A 38 -25.26 14.80 -0.86
CA ARG A 38 -24.62 13.55 -0.45
C ARG A 38 -23.66 13.05 -1.53
N ILE A 39 -22.44 12.74 -1.11
CA ILE A 39 -21.36 12.22 -1.95
C ILE A 39 -20.94 10.85 -1.44
N LEU A 40 -20.86 9.87 -2.34
CA LEU A 40 -20.29 8.56 -2.08
C LEU A 40 -18.90 8.50 -2.70
N VAL A 41 -17.89 8.05 -1.96
CA VAL A 41 -16.52 7.86 -2.45
C VAL A 41 -16.23 6.36 -2.51
N GLY A 42 -15.58 5.88 -3.56
CA GLY A 42 -15.20 4.46 -3.66
C GLY A 42 -13.97 4.25 -4.54
N LEU A 43 -13.34 3.10 -4.46
CA LEU A 43 -12.19 2.80 -5.33
C LEU A 43 -12.65 2.62 -6.79
N ASP A 44 -13.55 1.66 -7.00
CA ASP A 44 -14.17 1.33 -8.28
C ASP A 44 -15.67 1.61 -8.28
N LEU A 45 -16.22 2.04 -9.42
CA LEU A 45 -17.67 2.11 -9.60
C LEU A 45 -18.22 0.76 -10.08
N THR A 46 -18.60 -0.09 -9.13
CA THR A 46 -19.27 -1.37 -9.41
C THR A 46 -20.80 -1.23 -9.33
N GLU A 47 -21.52 -2.27 -9.75
CA GLU A 47 -22.98 -2.34 -9.59
C GLU A 47 -23.40 -2.24 -8.11
N ASP A 48 -22.67 -2.87 -7.20
CA ASP A 48 -22.92 -2.81 -5.75
C ASP A 48 -22.79 -1.36 -5.22
N VAL A 49 -21.75 -0.64 -5.65
CA VAL A 49 -21.52 0.77 -5.28
C VAL A 49 -22.61 1.66 -5.86
N LEU A 50 -23.04 1.41 -7.09
CA LEU A 50 -24.14 2.13 -7.71
C LEU A 50 -25.48 1.88 -6.97
N VAL A 51 -25.77 0.65 -6.58
CA VAL A 51 -26.94 0.32 -5.78
C VAL A 51 -26.89 1.03 -4.43
N GLU A 52 -25.74 1.07 -3.75
CA GLU A 52 -25.55 1.86 -2.52
C GLU A 52 -25.82 3.35 -2.76
N ALA A 53 -25.31 3.91 -3.86
CA ALA A 53 -25.50 5.32 -4.20
C ALA A 53 -26.99 5.64 -4.42
N VAL A 54 -27.69 4.84 -5.21
CA VAL A 54 -29.10 5.08 -5.54
C VAL A 54 -30.00 4.87 -4.33
N THR A 55 -29.84 3.76 -3.60
CA THR A 55 -30.63 3.47 -2.41
C THR A 55 -30.38 4.47 -1.29
N GLY A 56 -29.11 4.90 -1.14
CA GLY A 56 -28.69 5.94 -0.23
C GLY A 56 -29.05 7.35 -0.68
N ARG A 57 -29.63 7.55 -1.87
CA ARG A 57 -29.94 8.87 -2.44
C ARG A 57 -28.73 9.80 -2.45
N TYR A 58 -27.60 9.30 -2.91
CA TYR A 58 -26.41 10.10 -3.23
C TYR A 58 -26.61 10.82 -4.57
N GLN A 59 -26.08 12.04 -4.70
CA GLN A 59 -26.16 12.81 -5.95
C GLN A 59 -24.85 12.77 -6.75
N ALA A 60 -23.75 12.41 -6.08
CA ALA A 60 -22.45 12.26 -6.71
C ALA A 60 -21.74 11.01 -6.17
N ILE A 61 -21.05 10.32 -7.07
CA ILE A 61 -20.07 9.28 -6.77
C ILE A 61 -18.70 9.81 -7.20
N ILE A 62 -17.69 9.71 -6.34
CA ILE A 62 -16.30 9.99 -6.69
C ILE A 62 -15.56 8.67 -6.63
N THR A 63 -14.96 8.26 -7.73
CA THR A 63 -14.10 7.09 -7.76
C THR A 63 -12.65 7.43 -7.97
N HIS A 64 -11.75 6.60 -7.46
CA HIS A 64 -10.35 6.72 -7.82
C HIS A 64 -10.15 6.21 -9.25
N HIS A 65 -10.60 4.97 -9.55
CA HIS A 65 -10.54 4.46 -10.91
C HIS A 65 -11.65 5.02 -11.81
N PRO A 66 -11.34 5.48 -13.03
CA PRO A 66 -12.35 5.94 -13.96
C PRO A 66 -13.21 4.79 -14.46
N LEU A 67 -14.53 4.99 -14.45
CA LEU A 67 -15.48 4.04 -15.06
C LEU A 67 -15.20 3.83 -16.56
N MET A 68 -14.69 4.87 -17.23
CA MET A 68 -14.42 4.90 -18.67
C MET A 68 -12.94 5.22 -18.92
N PHE A 69 -12.08 4.22 -19.04
CA PHE A 69 -10.69 4.42 -19.46
C PHE A 69 -10.55 4.71 -20.97
N ALA A 70 -11.50 4.24 -21.77
CA ALA A 70 -11.52 4.45 -23.22
C ALA A 70 -12.85 5.09 -23.67
N PRO A 71 -12.86 5.88 -24.76
CA PRO A 71 -14.08 6.47 -25.28
C PRO A 71 -15.15 5.41 -25.63
N LEU A 72 -16.36 5.61 -25.10
CA LEU A 72 -17.50 4.73 -25.39
C LEU A 72 -18.06 5.01 -26.79
N LYS A 73 -18.13 3.97 -27.63
CA LYS A 73 -18.74 4.05 -28.97
C LYS A 73 -20.28 3.95 -28.94
N ARG A 74 -20.84 3.35 -27.89
CA ARG A 74 -22.28 3.14 -27.69
C ARG A 74 -22.56 3.00 -26.19
N ILE A 75 -23.77 3.37 -25.76
CA ILE A 75 -24.24 3.17 -24.38
C ILE A 75 -25.47 2.27 -24.46
N THR A 76 -25.33 1.02 -24.02
CA THR A 76 -26.37 -0.02 -24.09
C THR A 76 -26.25 -0.94 -22.88
N ASP A 77 -27.21 -1.82 -22.67
CA ASP A 77 -27.23 -2.85 -21.61
C ASP A 77 -26.38 -4.10 -21.94
N ARG A 78 -25.51 -4.03 -22.96
CA ARG A 78 -24.70 -5.17 -23.43
C ARG A 78 -23.43 -5.42 -22.63
N ASP A 79 -22.93 -4.41 -21.93
CA ASP A 79 -21.70 -4.49 -21.15
C ASP A 79 -21.86 -3.72 -19.83
N ARG A 80 -21.01 -4.06 -18.87
CA ARG A 80 -21.06 -3.53 -17.49
C ARG A 80 -21.01 -2.00 -17.46
N VAL A 81 -20.15 -1.39 -18.26
CA VAL A 81 -19.99 0.07 -18.28
C VAL A 81 -21.25 0.74 -18.83
N GLY A 82 -21.78 0.24 -19.94
CA GLY A 82 -23.01 0.75 -20.53
C GLY A 82 -24.24 0.61 -19.60
N VAL A 83 -24.34 -0.50 -18.85
CA VAL A 83 -25.39 -0.70 -17.82
C VAL A 83 -25.28 0.36 -16.72
N ILE A 84 -24.08 0.54 -16.15
CA ILE A 84 -23.84 1.51 -15.08
C ILE A 84 -24.13 2.94 -15.57
N VAL A 85 -23.65 3.32 -16.76
CA VAL A 85 -23.89 4.66 -17.32
C VAL A 85 -25.38 4.92 -17.53
N ASN A 86 -26.13 3.96 -18.09
CA ASN A 86 -27.59 4.09 -18.26
C ASN A 86 -28.29 4.32 -16.92
N GLN A 87 -27.88 3.60 -15.88
CA GLN A 87 -28.48 3.71 -14.56
C GLN A 87 -28.09 5.01 -13.84
N LEU A 88 -26.84 5.48 -13.95
CA LEU A 88 -26.42 6.80 -13.45
C LEU A 88 -27.26 7.92 -14.07
N ILE A 89 -27.47 7.89 -15.39
CA ILE A 89 -28.28 8.86 -16.11
C ILE A 89 -29.74 8.79 -15.64
N ALA A 90 -30.31 7.59 -15.53
CA ALA A 90 -31.69 7.40 -15.09
C ALA A 90 -31.94 7.84 -13.65
N ALA A 91 -30.95 7.66 -12.77
CA ALA A 91 -31.01 8.03 -11.36
C ALA A 91 -30.57 9.48 -11.09
N ASP A 92 -30.12 10.21 -12.11
CA ASP A 92 -29.55 11.57 -11.99
C ASP A 92 -28.40 11.66 -10.98
N VAL A 93 -27.51 10.65 -10.99
CA VAL A 93 -26.32 10.59 -10.15
C VAL A 93 -25.10 10.94 -10.98
N ALA A 94 -24.37 11.97 -10.57
CA ALA A 94 -23.12 12.34 -11.20
C ALA A 94 -21.98 11.39 -10.78
N THR A 95 -20.99 11.18 -11.65
CA THR A 95 -19.78 10.42 -11.31
C THR A 95 -18.53 11.17 -11.71
N PHE A 96 -17.56 11.19 -10.81
CA PHE A 96 -16.23 11.77 -11.01
C PHE A 96 -15.16 10.69 -10.90
N ALA A 97 -14.03 10.90 -11.58
CA ALA A 97 -12.80 10.14 -11.36
C ALA A 97 -11.67 11.04 -10.88
N CYS A 98 -11.00 10.64 -9.82
CA CYS A 98 -9.79 11.25 -9.25
C CYS A 98 -8.71 10.16 -9.18
N HIS A 99 -8.03 9.93 -10.29
CA HIS A 99 -7.14 8.80 -10.53
C HIS A 99 -5.68 9.22 -10.36
N THR A 100 -4.87 9.22 -11.43
CA THR A 100 -3.43 9.56 -11.34
C THR A 100 -3.17 11.00 -10.90
N ASN A 101 -4.12 11.93 -11.12
CA ASN A 101 -4.04 13.28 -10.54
C ASN A 101 -4.10 13.26 -9.01
N LEU A 102 -4.88 12.35 -8.43
CA LEU A 102 -4.98 12.22 -6.98
C LEU A 102 -3.76 11.50 -6.40
N ASP A 103 -3.16 10.55 -7.12
CA ASP A 103 -1.86 9.98 -6.71
C ASP A 103 -0.77 11.06 -6.70
N GLY A 104 -0.83 11.97 -7.68
CA GLY A 104 0.16 13.02 -7.86
C GLY A 104 0.03 14.24 -6.94
N ALA A 105 -1.16 14.50 -6.39
CA ALA A 105 -1.47 15.73 -5.68
C ALA A 105 -0.92 15.77 -4.23
N PRO A 106 -0.54 16.97 -3.71
CA PRO A 106 -0.35 17.17 -2.28
C PRO A 106 -1.59 16.74 -1.48
N GLY A 107 -1.41 15.99 -0.39
CA GLY A 107 -2.50 15.36 0.36
C GLY A 107 -3.21 14.22 -0.37
N GLY A 108 -2.66 13.75 -1.50
CA GLY A 108 -3.13 12.64 -2.31
C GLY A 108 -2.78 11.26 -1.74
N LEU A 109 -3.12 10.19 -2.47
CA LEU A 109 -3.03 8.82 -1.95
C LEU A 109 -1.61 8.42 -1.53
N CYS A 110 -0.62 8.64 -2.42
CA CYS A 110 0.78 8.35 -2.15
C CYS A 110 1.32 9.11 -0.92
N GLU A 111 0.89 10.35 -0.73
CA GLU A 111 1.33 11.19 0.39
C GLU A 111 0.72 10.75 1.72
N LEU A 112 -0.56 10.36 1.72
CA LEU A 112 -1.22 9.83 2.90
C LEU A 112 -0.57 8.54 3.39
N VAL A 113 -0.22 7.63 2.47
CA VAL A 113 0.53 6.40 2.81
C VAL A 113 1.92 6.75 3.35
N ALA A 114 2.63 7.66 2.69
CA ALA A 114 3.97 8.06 3.12
C ALA A 114 3.97 8.68 4.53
N LEU A 115 2.99 9.53 4.83
CA LEU A 115 2.82 10.15 6.15
C LEU A 115 2.46 9.13 7.24
N GLU A 116 1.61 8.15 6.94
CA GLU A 116 1.27 7.08 7.89
C GLU A 116 2.49 6.23 8.26
N LEU A 117 3.36 5.97 7.29
CA LEU A 117 4.64 5.28 7.52
C LEU A 117 5.68 6.16 8.23
N GLY A 118 5.31 7.38 8.62
CA GLY A 118 6.16 8.29 9.38
C GLY A 118 7.27 8.95 8.56
N LEU A 119 7.17 8.94 7.23
CA LEU A 119 8.15 9.57 6.35
C LEU A 119 8.14 11.09 6.50
N THR A 120 9.33 11.68 6.41
CA THR A 120 9.57 13.12 6.43
C THR A 120 10.29 13.56 5.16
N ASP A 121 10.42 14.88 4.95
CA ASP A 121 11.05 15.47 3.76
C ASP A 121 10.45 14.95 2.44
N LEU A 122 9.11 14.91 2.39
CA LEU A 122 8.37 14.38 1.26
C LEU A 122 8.49 15.27 0.02
N GLY A 123 8.72 14.60 -1.11
CA GLY A 123 8.60 15.17 -2.45
C GLY A 123 8.02 14.15 -3.42
N PRO A 124 7.60 14.59 -4.62
CA PRO A 124 7.17 13.66 -5.66
C PRO A 124 8.33 12.76 -6.08
N LEU A 125 8.04 11.49 -6.40
CA LEU A 125 9.06 10.59 -6.98
C LEU A 125 9.38 11.02 -8.41
N VAL A 126 8.34 11.31 -9.20
CA VAL A 126 8.45 11.90 -10.54
C VAL A 126 7.70 13.22 -10.51
N HIS A 127 8.37 14.34 -10.79
CA HIS A 127 7.74 15.66 -10.78
C HIS A 127 6.69 15.79 -11.90
N ALA A 128 5.52 16.32 -11.56
CA ALA A 128 4.54 16.76 -12.56
C ALA A 128 5.12 17.95 -13.34
N ARG A 129 4.78 18.03 -14.62
CA ARG A 129 5.15 19.13 -15.49
C ARG A 129 3.91 19.94 -15.83
N ARG A 130 4.04 21.26 -15.97
CA ARG A 130 2.94 22.10 -16.45
C ARG A 130 2.70 21.93 -17.96
N GLY A 131 3.61 21.26 -18.66
CA GLY A 131 3.54 21.07 -20.11
C GLY A 131 3.75 22.36 -20.88
N TRP A 132 4.48 23.34 -20.34
CA TRP A 132 4.71 24.60 -21.01
C TRP A 132 5.82 24.50 -22.05
N LYS A 133 5.56 25.08 -23.21
CA LYS A 133 6.58 25.51 -24.16
C LYS A 133 6.66 27.02 -24.16
N LYS A 134 7.75 27.55 -24.69
CA LYS A 134 7.88 28.98 -25.01
C LYS A 134 7.75 29.16 -26.51
N LEU A 135 6.73 29.88 -26.95
CA LEU A 135 6.64 30.37 -28.32
C LEU A 135 7.40 31.71 -28.40
N VAL A 136 8.30 31.81 -29.36
CA VAL A 136 9.01 33.03 -29.72
C VAL A 136 8.72 33.32 -31.18
N GLY A 137 8.06 34.44 -31.47
CA GLY A 137 7.79 34.91 -32.83
C GLY A 137 8.49 36.23 -33.13
N PHE A 138 8.80 36.46 -34.40
CA PHE A 138 9.40 37.71 -34.87
C PHE A 138 8.38 38.46 -35.74
N VAL A 139 7.84 39.55 -35.21
CA VAL A 139 6.64 40.21 -35.74
C VAL A 139 6.93 41.69 -36.05
N PRO A 140 6.46 42.25 -37.18
CA PRO A 140 6.52 43.70 -37.40
C PRO A 140 5.85 44.48 -36.27
N PRO A 141 6.42 45.61 -35.80
CA PRO A 141 5.88 46.38 -34.68
C PRO A 141 4.39 46.70 -34.79
N GLU A 142 3.90 47.01 -35.99
CA GLU A 142 2.51 47.34 -36.27
C GLU A 142 1.53 46.15 -36.15
N ALA A 143 2.03 44.91 -36.18
CA ALA A 143 1.22 43.70 -36.16
C ALA A 143 1.24 42.96 -34.80
N VAL A 144 2.15 43.32 -33.88
CA VAL A 144 2.36 42.63 -32.60
C VAL A 144 1.06 42.45 -31.83
N GLU A 145 0.28 43.52 -31.63
CA GLU A 145 -0.96 43.47 -30.85
C GLU A 145 -1.97 42.48 -31.44
N SER A 146 -2.14 42.50 -32.78
CA SER A 146 -3.08 41.62 -33.46
C SER A 146 -2.67 40.14 -33.39
N VAL A 147 -1.38 39.85 -33.56
CA VAL A 147 -0.82 38.49 -33.48
C VAL A 147 -0.89 37.98 -32.04
N ALA A 148 -0.50 38.80 -31.06
CA ALA A 148 -0.57 38.45 -29.65
C ALA A 148 -2.01 38.14 -29.21
N ASP A 149 -2.98 38.95 -29.61
CA ASP A 149 -4.41 38.73 -29.36
C ASP A 149 -4.91 37.39 -29.89
N ALA A 150 -4.50 37.02 -31.10
CA ALA A 150 -4.86 35.75 -31.70
C ALA A 150 -4.27 34.57 -30.92
N CYS A 151 -2.99 34.66 -30.55
CA CYS A 151 -2.31 33.65 -29.73
C CYS A 151 -2.95 33.50 -28.34
N PHE A 152 -3.29 34.60 -27.67
CA PHE A 152 -3.93 34.58 -26.36
C PHE A 152 -5.33 33.97 -26.42
N LYS A 153 -6.12 34.29 -27.45
CA LYS A 153 -7.43 33.65 -27.69
C LYS A 153 -7.31 32.15 -27.94
N ALA A 154 -6.20 31.71 -28.54
CA ALA A 154 -5.89 30.31 -28.77
C ALA A 154 -5.31 29.58 -27.54
N GLY A 155 -5.13 30.27 -26.41
CA GLY A 155 -4.73 29.66 -25.12
C GLY A 155 -3.30 29.95 -24.66
N ALA A 156 -2.56 30.82 -25.36
CA ALA A 156 -1.23 31.25 -24.91
C ALA A 156 -1.29 32.24 -23.73
N GLY A 157 -0.19 32.37 -22.99
CA GLY A 157 0.01 33.47 -22.04
C GLY A 157 -0.84 33.42 -20.78
N GLN A 158 -1.34 32.25 -20.38
CA GLN A 158 -1.99 32.04 -19.09
C GLN A 158 -0.97 31.55 -18.06
N ILE A 159 -0.76 32.31 -16.98
CA ILE A 159 0.14 31.96 -15.87
C ILE A 159 -0.62 32.17 -14.56
N GLY A 160 -1.12 31.08 -13.97
CA GLY A 160 -1.95 31.17 -12.75
C GLY A 160 -3.16 32.08 -12.98
N ALA A 161 -3.31 33.11 -12.13
CA ALA A 161 -4.39 34.11 -12.23
C ALA A 161 -4.11 35.23 -13.26
N TYR A 162 -2.98 35.21 -13.94
CA TYR A 162 -2.60 36.20 -14.95
C TYR A 162 -2.88 35.66 -16.34
N HIS A 163 -3.40 36.52 -17.21
CA HIS A 163 -3.70 36.23 -18.61
C HIS A 163 -2.95 37.23 -19.50
N ARG A 164 -2.77 36.88 -20.79
CA ARG A 164 -2.05 37.71 -21.77
C ARG A 164 -0.59 37.99 -21.39
N CYS A 165 0.07 37.04 -20.72
CA CYS A 165 1.47 37.16 -20.33
C CYS A 165 2.38 36.99 -21.56
N ALA A 166 3.14 38.03 -21.90
CA ALA A 166 4.16 37.99 -22.93
C ALA A 166 5.34 38.91 -22.57
N PHE A 167 6.46 38.74 -23.25
CA PHE A 167 7.62 39.60 -23.19
C PHE A 167 8.03 40.01 -24.61
N GLU A 168 8.49 41.25 -24.75
CA GLU A 168 8.74 41.87 -26.06
C GLU A 168 10.09 42.57 -26.07
N VAL A 169 10.84 42.36 -27.15
CA VAL A 169 12.12 43.04 -27.39
C VAL A 169 12.18 43.50 -28.84
N GLU A 170 12.41 44.80 -29.05
CA GLU A 170 12.68 45.34 -30.39
C GLU A 170 14.06 44.90 -30.90
N GLY A 171 14.12 44.54 -32.17
CA GLY A 171 15.33 44.07 -32.83
C GLY A 171 15.28 44.28 -34.34
N VAL A 172 16.32 43.80 -35.02
CA VAL A 172 16.43 43.87 -36.48
C VAL A 172 16.53 42.47 -37.05
N GLY A 173 15.51 42.07 -37.81
CA GLY A 173 15.49 40.86 -38.62
C GLY A 173 16.22 41.10 -39.94
N GLY A 174 16.94 40.09 -40.44
CA GLY A 174 17.67 40.19 -41.70
C GLY A 174 17.51 38.94 -42.56
N PHE A 175 17.16 39.13 -43.83
CA PHE A 175 16.95 38.02 -44.77
C PHE A 175 17.33 38.40 -46.21
N VAL A 176 17.42 37.40 -47.09
CA VAL A 176 17.58 37.56 -48.53
C VAL A 176 16.50 36.72 -49.21
N ALA A 177 15.53 37.37 -49.85
CA ALA A 177 14.47 36.66 -50.56
C ALA A 177 15.02 35.97 -51.82
N GLN A 178 14.70 34.68 -52.00
CA GLN A 178 15.09 33.90 -53.16
C GLN A 178 14.07 34.02 -54.30
N GLU A 179 14.45 33.57 -55.50
CA GLU A 179 13.54 33.51 -56.65
C GLU A 179 12.36 32.57 -56.34
N GLY A 180 11.14 33.07 -56.49
CA GLY A 180 9.90 32.35 -56.14
C GLY A 180 9.20 32.84 -54.85
N ALA A 181 9.90 33.59 -53.98
CA ALA A 181 9.29 34.17 -52.78
C ALA A 181 8.40 35.39 -53.09
N ARG A 182 7.37 35.64 -52.27
CA ARG A 182 6.54 36.86 -52.35
C ARG A 182 6.66 37.65 -51.05
N PRO A 183 7.83 38.28 -50.79
CA PRO A 183 8.08 38.92 -49.51
C PRO A 183 7.12 40.09 -49.29
N ALA A 184 6.53 40.17 -48.10
CA ALA A 184 5.70 41.30 -47.70
C ALA A 184 6.51 42.61 -47.65
N VAL A 185 7.83 42.51 -47.40
CA VAL A 185 8.77 43.64 -47.34
C VAL A 185 10.06 43.28 -48.12
N GLY A 186 10.55 44.20 -48.96
CA GLY A 186 11.86 44.08 -49.61
C GLY A 186 11.86 43.54 -51.04
N ARG A 187 13.04 43.20 -51.58
CA ARG A 187 13.23 42.73 -52.97
C ARG A 187 14.01 41.42 -53.08
N ILE A 188 13.66 40.61 -54.09
CA ILE A 188 14.36 39.35 -54.42
C ILE A 188 15.85 39.62 -54.69
N GLY A 189 16.72 38.76 -54.13
CA GLY A 189 18.17 38.79 -54.32
C GLY A 189 18.92 39.88 -53.54
N ARG A 190 18.22 40.71 -52.76
CA ARG A 190 18.83 41.76 -51.94
C ARG A 190 18.71 41.40 -50.46
N ARG A 191 19.77 41.70 -49.69
CA ARG A 191 19.71 41.64 -48.23
C ARG A 191 18.84 42.77 -47.71
N GLU A 192 17.79 42.41 -46.99
CA GLU A 192 16.89 43.33 -46.31
C GLU A 192 17.17 43.27 -44.80
N ALA A 193 16.94 44.40 -44.14
CA ALA A 193 17.02 44.55 -42.69
C ALA A 193 15.76 45.30 -42.24
N VAL A 194 14.94 44.66 -41.42
CA VAL A 194 13.61 45.15 -41.02
C VAL A 194 13.52 45.25 -39.50
N SER A 195 12.83 46.28 -39.01
CA SER A 195 12.52 46.39 -37.58
C SER A 195 11.49 45.32 -37.23
N GLU A 196 11.77 44.53 -36.21
CA GLU A 196 10.87 43.48 -35.72
C GLU A 196 10.83 43.49 -34.21
N VAL A 197 9.75 42.97 -33.66
CA VAL A 197 9.60 42.67 -32.24
C VAL A 197 9.74 41.18 -32.08
N ARG A 198 10.75 40.77 -31.31
CA ARG A 198 10.80 39.42 -30.73
C ARG A 198 9.73 39.38 -29.65
N TRP A 199 8.60 38.78 -29.98
CA TRP A 199 7.47 38.58 -29.08
C TRP A 199 7.49 37.15 -28.57
N GLU A 200 7.40 36.97 -27.26
CA GLU A 200 7.48 35.64 -26.66
C GLU A 200 6.49 35.42 -25.52
N THR A 201 5.89 34.22 -25.49
CA THR A 201 4.86 33.84 -24.52
C THR A 201 4.99 32.36 -24.13
N VAL A 202 4.44 32.00 -22.99
CA VAL A 202 4.29 30.59 -22.61
C VAL A 202 3.05 30.00 -23.26
N VAL A 203 3.12 28.72 -23.63
CA VAL A 203 2.04 28.02 -24.31
C VAL A 203 1.90 26.63 -23.68
N PRO A 204 0.72 26.26 -23.15
CA PRO A 204 0.43 24.88 -22.78
C PRO A 204 0.53 23.95 -23.99
N GLU A 205 1.15 22.79 -23.84
CA GLU A 205 1.45 21.84 -24.91
C GLU A 205 0.18 21.37 -25.65
N GLU A 206 -0.94 21.23 -24.93
CA GLU A 206 -2.25 20.90 -25.50
C GLU A 206 -2.81 21.98 -26.44
N CYS A 207 -2.44 23.25 -26.21
CA CYS A 207 -2.86 24.39 -27.02
C CYS A 207 -1.84 24.73 -28.12
N LEU A 208 -0.66 24.12 -28.11
CA LEU A 208 0.48 24.52 -28.96
C LEU A 208 0.12 24.55 -30.44
N ALA A 209 -0.54 23.51 -30.95
CA ALA A 209 -0.92 23.44 -32.36
C ALA A 209 -1.90 24.57 -32.74
N ALA A 210 -2.90 24.84 -31.90
CA ALA A 210 -3.89 25.89 -32.16
C ALA A 210 -3.27 27.29 -32.07
N VAL A 211 -2.36 27.51 -31.11
CA VAL A 211 -1.63 28.77 -30.96
C VAL A 211 -0.71 29.01 -32.15
N VAL A 212 0.07 28.01 -32.58
CA VAL A 212 0.97 28.13 -33.74
C VAL A 212 0.18 28.41 -35.02
N GLN A 213 -0.95 27.71 -35.24
CA GLN A 213 -1.83 27.99 -36.38
C GLN A 213 -2.38 29.42 -36.35
N SER A 214 -2.79 29.90 -35.16
CA SER A 214 -3.30 31.26 -34.99
C SER A 214 -2.22 32.32 -35.19
N PHE A 215 -1.00 32.07 -34.72
CA PHE A 215 0.18 32.90 -34.98
C PHE A 215 0.42 33.02 -36.48
N ILE A 216 0.54 31.89 -37.19
CA ILE A 216 0.82 31.87 -38.63
C ILE A 216 -0.30 32.58 -39.42
N ALA A 217 -1.57 32.26 -39.13
CA ALA A 217 -2.70 32.80 -39.88
C ALA A 217 -2.90 34.31 -39.71
N THR A 218 -2.46 34.88 -38.58
CA THR A 218 -2.60 36.31 -38.28
C THR A 218 -1.36 37.11 -38.67
N HIS A 219 -0.22 36.43 -38.86
CA HIS A 219 1.04 37.08 -39.17
C HIS A 219 1.02 37.76 -40.55
N PRO A 220 1.59 38.96 -40.71
CA PRO A 220 1.60 39.68 -42.00
C PRO A 220 2.53 39.05 -43.06
N TYR A 221 3.41 38.14 -42.67
CA TYR A 221 4.34 37.48 -43.58
C TYR A 221 3.78 36.17 -44.12
N GLU A 222 4.13 35.85 -45.37
CA GLU A 222 3.80 34.56 -46.01
C GLU A 222 4.37 33.38 -45.22
N GLU A 223 5.62 33.50 -44.76
CA GLU A 223 6.32 32.49 -43.97
C GLU A 223 6.84 33.13 -42.67
N PRO A 224 6.05 33.12 -41.58
CA PRO A 224 6.46 33.68 -40.30
C PRO A 224 7.58 32.86 -39.66
N ALA A 225 8.63 33.54 -39.18
CA ALA A 225 9.67 32.90 -38.38
C ALA A 225 9.22 32.81 -36.92
N PHE A 226 9.31 31.61 -36.34
CA PHE A 226 9.07 31.39 -34.93
C PHE A 226 9.85 30.17 -34.42
N ASP A 227 10.12 30.16 -33.12
CA ASP A 227 10.80 29.09 -32.41
C ASP A 227 9.89 28.57 -31.28
N ILE A 228 9.94 27.26 -31.05
CA ILE A 228 9.33 26.62 -29.88
C ILE A 228 10.44 26.07 -28.99
N TYR A 229 10.58 26.61 -27.78
CA TYR A 229 11.54 26.12 -26.80
C TYR A 229 10.85 25.23 -25.76
N PRO A 230 11.48 24.11 -25.34
CA PRO A 230 11.07 23.43 -24.13
C PRO A 230 11.32 24.32 -22.91
N VAL A 231 10.44 24.22 -21.92
CA VAL A 231 10.60 24.91 -20.63
C VAL A 231 10.67 23.84 -19.54
N GLU A 232 11.64 23.94 -18.64
CA GLU A 232 11.63 23.18 -17.39
C GLU A 232 10.60 23.83 -16.46
N ASP A 233 9.52 23.12 -16.17
CA ASP A 233 8.33 23.65 -15.53
C ASP A 233 7.78 22.71 -14.45
N GLU A 234 8.70 22.03 -13.77
CA GLU A 234 8.39 21.07 -12.72
C GLU A 234 7.59 21.74 -11.59
N VAL A 235 6.52 21.05 -11.18
CA VAL A 235 5.72 21.44 -10.03
C VAL A 235 6.37 20.83 -8.79
N VAL A 236 7.01 21.67 -7.98
CA VAL A 236 7.86 21.27 -6.84
C VAL A 236 7.19 20.32 -5.84
N GLN A 237 5.86 20.38 -5.70
CA GLN A 237 5.11 19.61 -4.68
C GLN A 237 4.13 18.61 -5.30
N ALA A 238 4.11 18.44 -6.62
CA ALA A 238 3.15 17.56 -7.28
C ALA A 238 3.85 16.66 -8.30
N GLY A 239 3.31 15.47 -8.50
CA GLY A 239 3.89 14.46 -9.37
C GLY A 239 3.70 13.05 -8.85
N GLN A 240 3.91 12.06 -9.72
CA GLN A 240 3.63 10.66 -9.42
C GLN A 240 4.52 10.14 -8.29
N GLY A 241 3.91 9.33 -7.41
CA GLY A 241 4.57 8.74 -6.25
C GLY A 241 5.03 9.76 -5.21
N ARG A 242 5.50 9.27 -4.08
CA ARG A 242 6.18 10.08 -3.05
C ARG A 242 7.47 9.42 -2.64
N VAL A 243 8.50 10.22 -2.40
CA VAL A 243 9.74 9.77 -1.79
C VAL A 243 10.04 10.61 -0.56
N GLY A 244 10.47 9.95 0.51
CA GLY A 244 10.80 10.59 1.78
C GLY A 244 11.83 9.81 2.57
N ARG A 245 12.19 10.35 3.73
CA ARG A 245 13.12 9.74 4.69
C ARG A 245 12.39 9.23 5.92
N LEU A 246 12.82 8.10 6.44
CA LEU A 246 12.41 7.64 7.77
C LEU A 246 13.09 8.50 8.84
N ARG A 247 12.34 8.80 9.92
CA ARG A 247 12.91 9.52 11.08
C ARG A 247 14.02 8.74 11.78
N ILE A 248 13.90 7.42 11.76
CA ILE A 248 14.86 6.47 12.33
C ILE A 248 15.08 5.42 11.26
N ASN A 249 16.33 5.24 10.84
CA ASN A 249 16.68 4.20 9.87
C ASN A 249 16.25 2.84 10.42
N THR A 250 15.48 2.10 9.64
CA THR A 250 14.72 0.94 10.12
C THR A 250 15.05 -0.30 9.27
N PRO A 251 15.26 -1.49 9.87
CA PRO A 251 15.42 -2.72 9.09
C PRO A 251 14.21 -2.98 8.18
N LEU A 252 14.45 -3.47 6.97
CA LEU A 252 13.40 -3.80 6.00
C LEU A 252 12.30 -4.67 6.61
N ALA A 253 12.66 -5.69 7.39
CA ALA A 253 11.69 -6.57 8.05
C ALA A 253 10.67 -5.83 8.92
N SER A 254 11.10 -4.80 9.66
CA SER A 254 10.19 -4.01 10.51
C SER A 254 9.26 -3.11 9.69
N LEU A 255 9.70 -2.61 8.53
CA LEU A 255 8.84 -1.87 7.61
C LEU A 255 7.81 -2.79 6.94
N VAL A 256 8.21 -4.01 6.55
CA VAL A 256 7.30 -5.03 6.03
C VAL A 256 6.18 -5.33 7.03
N GLU A 257 6.52 -5.51 8.31
CA GLU A 257 5.54 -5.71 9.39
C GLU A 257 4.61 -4.50 9.56
N SER A 258 5.17 -3.28 9.51
CA SER A 258 4.39 -2.03 9.66
C SER A 258 3.40 -1.84 8.51
N VAL A 259 3.80 -2.12 7.26
CA VAL A 259 2.90 -2.06 6.10
C VAL A 259 1.83 -3.14 6.17
N ALA A 260 2.18 -4.36 6.60
CA ALA A 260 1.21 -5.44 6.79
C ALA A 260 0.17 -5.08 7.87
N GLU A 261 0.59 -4.47 8.98
CA GLU A 261 -0.30 -4.02 10.06
C GLU A 261 -1.23 -2.90 9.58
N MET A 262 -0.68 -1.87 8.91
CA MET A 262 -1.44 -0.75 8.34
C MET A 262 -2.56 -1.25 7.42
N LEU A 263 -2.25 -2.21 6.55
CA LEU A 263 -3.19 -2.81 5.59
C LEU A 263 -4.02 -3.97 6.15
N ARG A 264 -3.78 -4.36 7.42
CA ARG A 264 -4.43 -5.49 8.10
C ARG A 264 -4.29 -6.80 7.32
N LEU A 265 -3.11 -7.04 6.76
CA LEU A 265 -2.78 -8.21 5.97
C LEU A 265 -2.13 -9.29 6.85
N SER A 266 -2.61 -10.53 6.74
CA SER A 266 -1.97 -11.67 7.39
C SER A 266 -0.67 -12.10 6.72
N GLU A 267 -0.51 -11.77 5.44
CA GLU A 267 0.64 -12.09 4.61
C GLU A 267 0.89 -10.93 3.64
N ILE A 268 2.16 -10.55 3.46
CA ILE A 268 2.60 -9.55 2.49
C ILE A 268 3.88 -10.06 1.81
N THR A 269 4.05 -9.73 0.54
CA THR A 269 5.22 -10.16 -0.24
C THR A 269 6.22 -9.01 -0.35
N TYR A 270 7.51 -9.30 -0.22
CA TYR A 270 8.59 -8.32 -0.34
C TYR A 270 9.85 -8.98 -0.92
N THR A 271 10.79 -8.19 -1.45
CA THR A 271 12.16 -8.63 -1.79
C THR A 271 13.20 -7.67 -1.21
N GLY A 272 14.40 -8.19 -0.95
CA GLY A 272 15.52 -7.51 -0.29
C GLY A 272 15.94 -8.18 1.03
N PRO A 273 17.19 -8.00 1.49
CA PRO A 273 17.66 -8.58 2.75
C PRO A 273 16.89 -8.00 3.96
N PRO A 274 16.30 -8.83 4.83
CA PRO A 274 15.43 -8.36 5.93
C PRO A 274 16.16 -7.46 6.94
N GLU A 275 17.46 -7.65 7.13
CA GLU A 275 18.33 -6.86 7.98
C GLU A 275 18.85 -5.56 7.34
N CYS A 276 18.58 -5.34 6.04
CA CYS A 276 18.98 -4.13 5.35
C CYS A 276 18.34 -2.91 6.01
N VAL A 277 19.15 -1.90 6.32
CA VAL A 277 18.72 -0.67 6.97
C VAL A 277 18.23 0.31 5.91
N ILE A 278 16.94 0.64 5.97
CA ILE A 278 16.27 1.56 5.06
C ILE A 278 16.28 2.98 5.65
N ASP A 279 16.65 3.97 4.85
CA ASP A 279 16.57 5.41 5.15
C ASP A 279 15.50 6.06 4.27
N ARG A 280 15.59 5.86 2.95
CA ARG A 280 14.69 6.48 1.97
C ARG A 280 13.67 5.49 1.43
N VAL A 281 12.41 5.91 1.41
CA VAL A 281 11.29 5.10 0.95
C VAL A 281 10.53 5.85 -0.15
N ALA A 282 10.33 5.17 -1.26
CA ALA A 282 9.41 5.57 -2.32
C ALA A 282 8.08 4.82 -2.15
N VAL A 283 6.97 5.51 -2.35
CA VAL A 283 5.61 4.99 -2.29
C VAL A 283 4.90 5.33 -3.59
N VAL A 284 4.34 4.31 -4.24
CA VAL A 284 3.48 4.46 -5.41
C VAL A 284 2.25 3.58 -5.18
N THR A 285 1.09 4.20 -4.94
CA THR A 285 -0.19 3.50 -4.85
C THR A 285 -0.55 2.87 -6.19
N GLY A 286 -1.25 1.73 -6.16
CA GLY A 286 -1.58 0.99 -7.38
C GLY A 286 -0.38 0.30 -8.02
N SER A 287 -0.24 0.42 -9.34
CA SER A 287 0.77 -0.27 -10.15
C SER A 287 1.99 0.60 -10.43
N GLY A 288 3.00 0.55 -9.57
CA GLY A 288 4.20 1.39 -9.64
C GLY A 288 5.43 0.73 -10.29
N GLY A 289 5.32 -0.47 -10.84
CA GLY A 289 6.47 -1.20 -11.41
C GLY A 289 7.20 -0.44 -12.54
N SER A 290 6.49 0.42 -13.28
CA SER A 290 7.09 1.27 -14.33
C SER A 290 7.98 2.40 -13.81
N LEU A 291 7.89 2.73 -12.51
CA LEU A 291 8.67 3.77 -11.84
C LEU A 291 9.84 3.22 -11.02
N MET A 292 10.10 1.91 -11.11
CA MET A 292 11.11 1.22 -10.32
C MET A 292 12.53 1.76 -10.55
N GLU A 293 12.91 2.01 -11.80
CA GLU A 293 14.21 2.60 -12.13
C GLU A 293 14.38 4.00 -11.54
N GLU A 294 13.32 4.79 -11.46
CA GLU A 294 13.35 6.12 -10.85
C GLU A 294 13.42 6.00 -9.32
N ALA A 295 12.64 5.10 -8.73
CA ALA A 295 12.69 4.79 -7.31
C ALA A 295 14.09 4.38 -6.87
N ALA A 296 14.78 3.52 -7.62
CA ALA A 296 16.14 3.07 -7.33
C ALA A 296 17.19 4.20 -7.32
N ARG A 297 16.92 5.34 -7.98
CA ARG A 297 17.82 6.52 -7.95
C ARG A 297 17.64 7.36 -6.68
N HIS A 298 16.50 7.23 -6.01
CA HIS A 298 16.06 8.17 -4.97
C HIS A 298 15.69 7.50 -3.65
N ALA A 299 15.54 6.18 -3.59
CA ALA A 299 15.10 5.42 -2.44
C ALA A 299 15.80 4.08 -2.29
N ASP A 300 15.82 3.56 -1.06
CA ASP A 300 16.32 2.22 -0.72
C ASP A 300 15.20 1.17 -0.79
N LEU A 301 13.94 1.61 -0.71
CA LEU A 301 12.73 0.78 -0.72
C LEU A 301 11.65 1.42 -1.60
N LEU A 302 10.98 0.62 -2.43
CA LEU A 302 9.74 0.99 -3.11
C LEU A 302 8.56 0.15 -2.57
N ILE A 303 7.50 0.84 -2.14
CA ILE A 303 6.23 0.24 -1.73
C ILE A 303 5.21 0.48 -2.83
N THR A 304 4.74 -0.60 -3.46
CA THR A 304 3.76 -0.52 -4.55
C THR A 304 3.04 -1.85 -4.77
N GLY A 305 2.00 -1.87 -5.60
CA GLY A 305 1.24 -3.06 -6.00
C GLY A 305 1.54 -3.54 -7.41
N ASP A 306 0.84 -4.60 -7.80
CA ASP A 306 0.86 -5.22 -9.13
C ASP A 306 2.24 -5.57 -9.70
N LEU A 307 3.19 -5.88 -8.81
CA LEU A 307 4.53 -6.33 -9.19
C LEU A 307 4.49 -7.77 -9.73
N ARG A 308 5.26 -8.01 -10.78
CA ARG A 308 5.45 -9.32 -11.40
C ARG A 308 6.75 -9.94 -10.89
N TYR A 309 6.92 -11.23 -11.13
CA TYR A 309 8.12 -11.97 -10.76
C TYR A 309 9.43 -11.30 -11.23
N HIS A 310 9.51 -10.89 -12.51
CA HIS A 310 10.70 -10.23 -13.05
C HIS A 310 10.92 -8.82 -12.51
N ASP A 311 9.90 -8.18 -11.94
CA ASP A 311 10.08 -6.89 -11.29
C ASP A 311 10.89 -7.06 -9.98
N ALA A 312 10.72 -8.20 -9.28
CA ALA A 312 11.52 -8.52 -8.10
C ALA A 312 13.00 -8.79 -8.44
N GLU A 313 13.28 -9.60 -9.47
CA GLU A 313 14.66 -9.83 -9.96
C GLU A 313 15.31 -8.51 -10.39
N ARG A 314 14.54 -7.66 -11.08
CA ARG A 314 15.03 -6.35 -11.53
C ARG A 314 15.37 -5.42 -10.37
N ALA A 315 14.58 -5.43 -9.30
CA ALA A 315 14.86 -4.62 -8.13
C ALA A 315 16.14 -5.07 -7.40
N GLU A 316 16.40 -6.38 -7.34
CA GLU A 316 17.66 -6.92 -6.83
C GLU A 316 18.88 -6.42 -7.63
N ASP A 317 18.80 -6.41 -8.97
CA ASP A 317 19.85 -5.86 -9.84
C ASP A 317 20.11 -4.37 -9.59
N LEU A 318 19.07 -3.63 -9.20
CA LEU A 318 19.12 -2.19 -8.92
C LEU A 318 19.56 -1.89 -7.48
N GLY A 319 19.63 -2.89 -6.59
CA GLY A 319 19.87 -2.70 -5.17
C GLY A 319 18.69 -2.04 -4.44
N LEU A 320 17.48 -2.17 -4.97
CA LEU A 320 16.25 -1.60 -4.43
C LEU A 320 15.44 -2.70 -3.73
N ALA A 321 15.04 -2.49 -2.48
CA ALA A 321 14.07 -3.36 -1.81
C ALA A 321 12.65 -3.06 -2.34
N LEU A 322 11.78 -4.07 -2.38
CA LEU A 322 10.37 -3.88 -2.73
C LEU A 322 9.46 -4.42 -1.63
N ILE A 323 8.38 -3.71 -1.33
CA ILE A 323 7.20 -4.28 -0.67
C ILE A 323 6.05 -4.28 -1.67
N CYS A 324 5.55 -5.47 -1.99
CA CYS A 324 4.39 -5.68 -2.84
C CYS A 324 3.10 -5.55 -2.00
N ALA A 325 2.65 -4.32 -1.83
CA ALA A 325 1.40 -4.00 -1.18
C ALA A 325 0.24 -4.24 -2.16
N PRO A 326 -0.73 -5.12 -1.85
CA PRO A 326 -1.87 -5.38 -2.72
C PRO A 326 -2.60 -4.09 -3.14
N HIS A 327 -2.84 -3.97 -4.46
CA HIS A 327 -3.37 -2.76 -5.10
C HIS A 327 -4.65 -2.26 -4.41
N TYR A 328 -5.66 -3.13 -4.29
CA TYR A 328 -6.96 -2.79 -3.72
C TYR A 328 -6.83 -2.31 -2.27
N GLU A 329 -6.09 -3.03 -1.44
CA GLU A 329 -5.94 -2.74 -0.02
C GLU A 329 -5.21 -1.43 0.22
N LEU A 330 -4.11 -1.18 -0.51
CA LEU A 330 -3.31 0.02 -0.37
C LEU A 330 -4.09 1.28 -0.78
N GLU A 331 -4.71 1.26 -1.96
CA GLU A 331 -5.49 2.39 -2.45
C GLU A 331 -6.78 2.58 -1.65
N SER A 332 -7.47 1.51 -1.27
CA SER A 332 -8.68 1.62 -0.43
C SER A 332 -8.35 2.22 0.93
N TRP A 333 -7.22 1.82 1.54
CA TRP A 333 -6.77 2.41 2.80
C TRP A 333 -6.52 3.92 2.61
N ALA A 334 -5.75 4.30 1.59
CA ALA A 334 -5.39 5.69 1.34
C ALA A 334 -6.62 6.55 1.00
N LEU A 335 -7.52 6.01 0.17
CA LEU A 335 -8.73 6.70 -0.28
C LEU A 335 -9.74 6.88 0.86
N ARG A 336 -9.78 5.97 1.84
CA ARG A 336 -10.55 6.16 3.09
C ARG A 336 -10.01 7.35 3.88
N GLN A 337 -8.69 7.49 4.03
CA GLN A 337 -8.11 8.66 4.69
C GLN A 337 -8.40 9.94 3.91
N TRP A 338 -8.25 9.92 2.58
CA TRP A 338 -8.57 11.05 1.73
C TRP A 338 -10.04 11.46 1.81
N THR A 339 -10.95 10.49 1.96
CA THR A 339 -12.38 10.75 2.13
C THR A 339 -12.67 11.55 3.39
N THR A 340 -11.95 11.30 4.49
CA THR A 340 -12.02 12.12 5.71
C THR A 340 -11.61 13.56 5.44
N ASN A 341 -10.51 13.77 4.70
CA ASN A 341 -10.06 15.12 4.33
C ASN A 341 -11.10 15.85 3.46
N LEU A 342 -11.73 15.14 2.53
CA LEU A 342 -12.81 15.69 1.70
C LEU A 342 -14.05 16.04 2.55
N GLU A 343 -14.41 15.19 3.51
CA GLU A 343 -15.50 15.46 4.45
C GLU A 343 -15.23 16.73 5.27
N GLU A 344 -14.03 16.87 5.83
CA GLU A 344 -13.62 18.07 6.57
C GLU A 344 -13.68 19.33 5.68
N ARG A 345 -13.18 19.24 4.44
CA ARG A 345 -13.23 20.35 3.47
C ARG A 345 -14.66 20.78 3.16
N LEU A 346 -15.60 19.85 3.16
CA LEU A 346 -17.01 20.08 2.83
C LEU A 346 -17.91 20.31 4.05
N ALA A 347 -17.39 20.21 5.27
CA ALA A 347 -18.17 20.31 6.51
C ALA A 347 -18.95 21.64 6.62
N SER A 348 -18.32 22.76 6.27
CA SER A 348 -18.96 24.09 6.29
C SER A 348 -20.15 24.21 5.33
N ARG A 349 -20.18 23.38 4.27
CA ARG A 349 -21.23 23.34 3.25
C ARG A 349 -22.35 22.34 3.60
N HIS A 350 -22.26 21.66 4.76
CA HIS A 350 -23.23 20.68 5.24
C HIS A 350 -23.50 19.55 4.22
N ILE A 351 -22.44 19.12 3.52
CA ILE A 351 -22.49 18.01 2.57
C ILE A 351 -22.06 16.74 3.29
N ALA A 352 -22.87 15.68 3.20
CA ALA A 352 -22.49 14.39 3.75
C ALA A 352 -21.58 13.64 2.75
N VAL A 353 -20.41 13.24 3.20
CA VAL A 353 -19.46 12.43 2.44
C VAL A 353 -19.34 11.07 3.12
N LYS A 354 -19.32 9.99 2.34
CA LYS A 354 -19.15 8.63 2.89
C LYS A 354 -18.27 7.81 1.97
N TYR A 355 -17.34 7.05 2.54
CA TYR A 355 -16.66 5.98 1.82
C TYR A 355 -17.59 4.77 1.66
N SER A 356 -17.61 4.17 0.47
CA SER A 356 -18.43 2.99 0.15
C SER A 356 -17.78 1.72 0.67
N ASP A 357 -18.51 0.96 1.49
CA ASP A 357 -18.11 -0.39 1.90
C ASP A 357 -18.64 -1.47 0.94
N ALA A 358 -19.37 -1.07 -0.10
CA ALA A 358 -19.91 -1.96 -1.12
C ALA A 358 -18.87 -2.35 -2.19
N GLY A 359 -17.79 -1.56 -2.33
CA GLY A 359 -16.63 -1.92 -3.14
C GLY A 359 -15.97 -3.21 -2.63
N ARG A 360 -15.47 -4.04 -3.54
CA ARG A 360 -14.85 -5.32 -3.20
C ARG A 360 -13.58 -5.53 -4.00
N ASN A 361 -12.58 -6.13 -3.35
CA ASN A 361 -11.41 -6.66 -4.05
C ASN A 361 -11.88 -7.73 -5.07
N PRO A 362 -11.55 -7.59 -6.37
CA PRO A 362 -11.84 -8.63 -7.36
C PRO A 362 -11.06 -9.92 -7.08
N TRP A 363 -9.91 -9.82 -6.43
CA TRP A 363 -9.13 -10.97 -5.97
C TRP A 363 -9.78 -11.59 -4.73
N LYS A 364 -9.91 -12.92 -4.75
CA LYS A 364 -10.37 -13.70 -3.61
C LYS A 364 -9.20 -14.49 -3.06
N THR A 365 -8.76 -14.13 -1.86
CA THR A 365 -7.75 -14.90 -1.14
C THR A 365 -8.44 -16.01 -0.38
N VAL A 366 -8.00 -17.25 -0.62
CA VAL A 366 -8.31 -18.35 0.30
C VAL A 366 -7.25 -18.31 1.37
N SER A 367 -7.58 -17.76 2.52
CA SER A 367 -6.83 -18.06 3.72
C SER A 367 -7.02 -19.55 3.97
N ARG A 368 -6.04 -20.35 3.52
CA ARG A 368 -5.89 -21.67 4.10
C ARG A 368 -5.74 -21.39 5.57
N SER A 369 -6.71 -21.84 6.36
CA SER A 369 -6.37 -22.37 7.66
C SER A 369 -5.38 -23.50 7.36
N VAL A 370 -4.10 -23.17 7.19
CA VAL A 370 -3.11 -23.90 7.97
C VAL A 370 -3.77 -23.97 9.32
N ARG A 371 -3.96 -25.16 9.89
CA ARG A 371 -4.14 -25.25 11.33
C ARG A 371 -2.84 -24.76 11.96
N ARG A 372 -2.56 -23.46 11.79
CA ARG A 372 -1.66 -22.65 12.56
C ARG A 372 -2.44 -22.51 13.85
N ARG A 373 -2.16 -23.48 14.70
CA ARG A 373 -2.11 -23.29 16.13
C ARG A 373 -1.89 -21.81 16.46
N PRO A 374 -2.74 -21.21 17.29
CA PRO A 374 -2.72 -19.78 17.50
C PRO A 374 -1.34 -19.33 17.97
N SER A 375 -0.75 -18.45 17.18
CA SER A 375 0.37 -17.61 17.56
C SER A 375 -0.20 -16.31 18.12
N ASN A 376 -0.31 -16.27 19.44
CA ASN A 376 -0.23 -15.11 20.33
C ASN A 376 -0.74 -13.76 19.78
N GLU A 377 -2.04 -13.50 19.85
CA GLU A 377 -2.47 -12.24 20.48
C GLU A 377 -2.22 -12.37 21.99
N ASN A 378 -1.91 -11.26 22.66
CA ASN A 378 -1.62 -11.20 24.09
C ASN A 378 -2.68 -11.92 24.94
N LEU A 379 -2.51 -13.22 25.19
CA LEU A 379 -3.14 -13.86 26.33
C LEU A 379 -2.45 -13.25 27.55
N GLN A 380 -3.23 -12.52 28.35
CA GLN A 380 -3.05 -12.60 29.79
C GLN A 380 -2.72 -14.05 30.11
N LEU A 381 -1.50 -14.26 30.57
CA LEU A 381 -0.89 -15.57 30.64
C LEU A 381 -1.61 -16.53 31.61
N PHE A 382 -2.53 -15.95 32.38
CA PHE A 382 -3.58 -16.60 33.14
C PHE A 382 -4.85 -15.77 33.01
N GLY A 383 -5.44 -15.75 31.81
CA GLY A 383 -6.81 -15.28 31.61
C GLY A 383 -7.82 -16.31 32.10
N ILE A 384 -7.77 -16.67 33.38
CA ILE A 384 -8.97 -17.13 34.08
C ILE A 384 -9.82 -15.87 34.23
N GLN A 385 -10.78 -15.66 33.33
CA GLN A 385 -12.00 -15.01 33.77
C GLN A 385 -12.82 -16.07 34.47
N GLU A 386 -13.17 -15.81 35.73
CA GLU A 386 -14.06 -16.62 36.59
C GLU A 386 -15.48 -16.82 36.02
N ALA A 387 -15.73 -16.65 34.72
CA ALA A 387 -17.08 -16.54 34.17
C ALA A 387 -17.46 -17.59 33.11
N ASP A 388 -16.54 -18.37 32.54
CA ASP A 388 -16.89 -19.39 31.53
C ASP A 388 -16.42 -20.80 31.94
N VAL A 389 -16.92 -21.28 33.08
CA VAL A 389 -16.95 -22.72 33.37
C VAL A 389 -18.17 -23.30 32.67
N GLN A 390 -17.99 -23.75 31.43
CA GLN A 390 -18.82 -24.84 30.91
C GLN A 390 -18.05 -26.14 31.13
N GLU A 391 -18.58 -26.98 32.02
CA GLU A 391 -18.14 -28.36 32.25
C GLU A 391 -18.15 -29.13 30.92
N GLY A 392 -16.97 -29.27 30.31
CA GLY A 392 -16.71 -30.26 29.27
C GLY A 392 -16.37 -31.59 29.91
N ASN A 393 -16.94 -32.69 29.40
CA ASN A 393 -16.71 -34.07 29.86
C ASN A 393 -15.22 -34.35 30.16
N ASP A 394 -14.94 -34.75 31.41
CA ASP A 394 -13.61 -35.15 31.92
C ASP A 394 -13.11 -36.48 31.33
N ASP A 395 -13.96 -37.21 30.60
CA ASP A 395 -13.71 -38.58 30.08
C ASP A 395 -12.63 -38.70 28.99
N ASP A 396 -12.11 -37.59 28.45
CA ASP A 396 -11.20 -37.59 27.28
C ASP A 396 -9.83 -36.92 27.58
N THR A 397 -9.47 -36.81 28.86
CA THR A 397 -8.21 -36.19 29.32
C THR A 397 -7.16 -37.25 29.66
N LEU A 398 -5.99 -37.16 29.01
CA LEU A 398 -4.82 -37.97 29.37
C LEU A 398 -4.00 -37.29 30.47
N VAL A 399 -3.52 -38.06 31.45
CA VAL A 399 -2.62 -37.56 32.50
C VAL A 399 -1.19 -37.99 32.19
N LEU A 400 -0.27 -37.03 32.12
CA LEU A 400 1.14 -37.24 31.82
C LEU A 400 1.98 -36.96 33.06
N ARG A 401 2.66 -37.99 33.59
CA ARG A 401 3.63 -37.84 34.66
C ARG A 401 5.02 -37.85 34.05
N ILE A 402 5.77 -36.76 34.19
CA ILE A 402 7.06 -36.60 33.54
C ILE A 402 8.15 -36.31 34.57
N ASP A 403 9.33 -36.86 34.34
CA ASP A 403 10.55 -36.56 35.10
C ASP A 403 11.78 -36.69 34.20
N GLY A 404 12.76 -35.82 34.43
CA GLY A 404 14.04 -35.81 33.74
C GLY A 404 15.19 -35.67 34.74
N GLY A 405 16.09 -36.65 34.77
CA GLY A 405 17.17 -36.71 35.75
C GLY A 405 18.56 -36.82 35.13
N SER A 406 19.53 -36.12 35.73
CA SER A 406 20.95 -36.21 35.37
C SER A 406 21.85 -36.60 36.56
N ARG A 407 22.75 -37.58 36.37
CA ARG A 407 23.77 -37.98 37.36
C ARG A 407 25.02 -37.11 37.26
N GLY A 408 25.03 -36.03 38.06
CA GLY A 408 25.94 -34.90 37.85
C GLY A 408 25.32 -33.93 36.86
N ASN A 409 25.46 -32.62 37.05
CA ASN A 409 24.74 -31.61 36.26
C ASN A 409 25.75 -30.63 35.63
N PRO A 410 26.19 -30.83 34.37
CA PRO A 410 25.74 -31.86 33.41
C PRO A 410 26.33 -33.25 33.67
N GLY A 411 25.64 -34.31 33.20
CA GLY A 411 26.03 -35.72 33.41
C GLY A 411 25.13 -36.71 32.67
N PRO A 412 25.36 -38.04 32.78
CA PRO A 412 24.51 -39.04 32.16
C PRO A 412 23.05 -38.85 32.60
N SER A 413 22.17 -38.70 31.62
CA SER A 413 20.79 -38.26 31.81
C SER A 413 19.78 -39.25 31.23
N ALA A 414 18.59 -39.27 31.80
CA ALA A 414 17.46 -40.07 31.33
C ALA A 414 16.14 -39.35 31.56
N ILE A 415 15.10 -39.82 30.87
CA ILE A 415 13.72 -39.36 30.99
C ILE A 415 12.80 -40.50 31.42
N GLY A 416 11.74 -40.14 32.12
CA GLY A 416 10.64 -41.01 32.52
C GLY A 416 9.31 -40.34 32.20
N VAL A 417 8.43 -41.03 31.50
CA VAL A 417 7.08 -40.57 31.17
C VAL A 417 6.09 -41.69 31.46
N VAL A 418 5.01 -41.38 32.17
CA VAL A 418 3.84 -42.26 32.30
C VAL A 418 2.63 -41.55 31.71
N VAL A 419 1.93 -42.21 30.79
CA VAL A 419 0.68 -41.74 30.20
C VAL A 419 -0.47 -42.54 30.79
N GLU A 420 -1.42 -41.88 31.41
CA GLU A 420 -2.60 -42.45 32.06
C GLU A 420 -3.88 -41.94 31.38
N ASP A 421 -4.96 -42.73 31.41
CA ASP A 421 -6.31 -42.24 31.08
C ASP A 421 -6.93 -41.46 32.26
N SER A 422 -8.17 -40.98 32.10
CA SER A 422 -8.90 -40.24 33.13
C SER A 422 -9.22 -41.08 34.38
N GLU A 423 -9.20 -42.41 34.27
CA GLU A 423 -9.42 -43.36 35.37
C GLU A 423 -8.12 -43.74 36.11
N GLY A 424 -6.96 -43.30 35.60
CA GLY A 424 -5.64 -43.58 36.16
C GLY A 424 -5.04 -44.91 35.69
N ASN A 425 -5.58 -45.53 34.64
CA ASN A 425 -4.97 -46.70 34.02
C ASN A 425 -3.77 -46.29 33.16
N VAL A 426 -2.62 -46.93 33.35
CA VAL A 426 -1.41 -46.66 32.56
C VAL A 426 -1.58 -47.18 31.13
N LEU A 427 -1.49 -46.25 30.17
CA LEU A 427 -1.56 -46.50 28.73
C LEU A 427 -0.18 -46.66 28.07
N GLU A 428 0.84 -45.98 28.60
CA GLU A 428 2.24 -46.13 28.18
C GLU A 428 3.23 -45.70 29.25
N GLU A 429 4.40 -46.32 29.25
CA GLU A 429 5.58 -45.89 29.99
C GLU A 429 6.76 -45.73 29.04
N VAL A 430 7.40 -44.56 29.06
CA VAL A 430 8.63 -44.28 28.31
C VAL A 430 9.77 -44.11 29.30
N SER A 431 10.85 -44.89 29.09
CA SER A 431 12.07 -44.86 29.90
C SER A 431 13.26 -44.92 28.94
N ALA A 432 14.01 -43.83 28.83
CA ALA A 432 15.07 -43.72 27.83
C ALA A 432 16.28 -42.93 28.35
N ARG A 433 17.49 -43.36 27.96
CA ARG A 433 18.72 -42.58 28.15
C ARG A 433 18.83 -41.53 27.04
N ILE A 434 19.17 -40.30 27.42
CA ILE A 434 19.24 -39.14 26.52
C ILE A 434 20.67 -38.57 26.41
N GLY A 435 21.67 -39.38 26.74
CA GLY A 435 23.08 -38.99 26.67
C GLY A 435 23.54 -38.19 27.89
N THR A 436 24.45 -37.24 27.68
CA THR A 436 24.99 -36.37 28.73
C THR A 436 24.43 -34.96 28.55
N THR A 437 23.62 -34.50 29.50
CA THR A 437 23.04 -33.15 29.46
C THR A 437 22.80 -32.62 30.88
N THR A 438 22.13 -31.47 31.01
CA THR A 438 21.76 -30.88 32.30
C THR A 438 20.40 -31.39 32.78
N ASN A 439 20.13 -31.27 34.08
CA ASN A 439 18.83 -31.68 34.63
C ASN A 439 17.67 -30.95 33.94
N ASN A 440 17.80 -29.64 33.71
CA ASN A 440 16.73 -28.85 33.08
C ASN A 440 16.47 -29.26 31.62
N VAL A 441 17.51 -29.61 30.87
CA VAL A 441 17.35 -30.14 29.52
C VAL A 441 16.66 -31.50 29.55
N ALA A 442 17.03 -32.39 30.48
CA ALA A 442 16.37 -33.68 30.66
C ALA A 442 14.87 -33.52 30.97
N GLU A 443 14.50 -32.56 31.83
CA GLU A 443 13.11 -32.26 32.18
C GLU A 443 12.29 -31.79 30.97
N TYR A 444 12.85 -30.92 30.12
CA TYR A 444 12.17 -30.49 28.88
C TYR A 444 12.05 -31.63 27.86
N GLN A 445 13.06 -32.49 27.74
CA GLN A 445 12.99 -33.66 26.87
C GLN A 445 11.94 -34.66 27.37
N ALA A 446 11.75 -34.82 28.68
CA ALA A 446 10.67 -35.62 29.24
C ALA A 446 9.28 -35.03 28.92
N LEU A 447 9.14 -33.70 29.01
CA LEU A 447 7.91 -32.99 28.60
C LEU A 447 7.58 -33.20 27.12
N ILE A 448 8.56 -32.98 26.24
CA ILE A 448 8.41 -33.14 24.78
C ILE A 448 7.97 -34.57 24.47
N THR A 449 8.71 -35.55 25.01
CA THR A 449 8.40 -36.98 24.82
C THR A 449 7.00 -37.32 25.30
N GLY A 450 6.59 -36.81 26.47
CA GLY A 450 5.24 -37.03 26.99
C GLY A 450 4.13 -36.45 26.12
N LEU A 451 4.34 -35.24 25.60
CA LEU A 451 3.37 -34.60 24.70
C LEU A 451 3.30 -35.33 23.35
N GLU A 452 4.42 -35.79 22.79
CA GLU A 452 4.42 -36.61 21.56
C GLU A 452 3.69 -37.94 21.76
N THR A 453 3.99 -38.65 22.85
CA THR A 453 3.35 -39.92 23.21
C THR A 453 1.83 -39.78 23.38
N ALA A 454 1.37 -38.63 23.88
CA ALA A 454 -0.05 -38.31 23.99
C ALA A 454 -0.70 -37.96 22.64
N LEU A 455 0.04 -37.35 21.72
CA LEU A 455 -0.45 -37.04 20.37
C LEU A 455 -0.59 -38.29 19.51
N ASP A 456 0.33 -39.23 19.64
CA ASP A 456 0.28 -40.54 18.96
C ASP A 456 -0.92 -41.37 19.41
N ARG A 457 -1.49 -41.05 20.58
CA ARG A 457 -2.75 -41.61 21.12
C ARG A 457 -3.99 -40.81 20.74
N ASN A 458 -3.87 -39.84 19.84
CA ASN A 458 -4.96 -38.94 19.49
C ASN A 458 -5.53 -38.17 20.70
N GLY A 459 -4.73 -37.97 21.76
CA GLY A 459 -5.15 -37.24 22.95
C GLY A 459 -5.57 -35.82 22.61
N ARG A 460 -6.79 -35.44 22.99
CA ARG A 460 -7.34 -34.11 22.72
C ARG A 460 -7.12 -33.14 23.88
N GLN A 461 -7.07 -33.66 25.11
CA GLN A 461 -6.82 -32.92 26.33
C GLN A 461 -5.73 -33.61 27.15
N VAL A 462 -4.81 -32.84 27.74
CA VAL A 462 -3.73 -33.39 28.56
C VAL A 462 -3.54 -32.62 29.86
N ARG A 463 -3.26 -33.35 30.94
CA ARG A 463 -2.79 -32.81 32.22
C ARG A 463 -1.38 -33.29 32.50
N VAL A 464 -0.41 -32.39 32.48
CA VAL A 464 1.00 -32.69 32.77
C VAL A 464 1.30 -32.46 34.25
N LEU A 465 1.88 -33.46 34.90
CA LEU A 465 2.33 -33.43 36.28
C LEU A 465 3.87 -33.57 36.28
N SER A 466 4.55 -32.57 36.81
CA SER A 466 6.02 -32.54 36.95
C SER A 466 6.41 -31.99 38.32
N ASP A 467 7.51 -32.48 38.89
CA ASP A 467 8.12 -31.94 40.11
C ASP A 467 9.20 -30.87 39.83
N SER A 468 9.42 -30.53 38.55
CA SER A 468 10.30 -29.42 38.14
C SER A 468 9.57 -28.08 38.15
N GLU A 469 9.68 -27.35 39.27
CA GLU A 469 9.05 -26.03 39.41
C GLU A 469 9.54 -25.04 38.33
N LEU A 470 10.81 -25.11 37.92
CA LEU A 470 11.37 -24.24 36.87
C LEU A 470 10.68 -24.48 35.53
N LEU A 471 10.56 -25.73 35.09
CA LEU A 471 9.90 -26.10 33.84
C LEU A 471 8.44 -25.66 33.85
N VAL A 472 7.71 -25.93 34.94
CA VAL A 472 6.30 -25.56 35.07
C VAL A 472 6.14 -24.04 34.98
N LYS A 473 6.96 -23.26 35.70
CA LYS A 473 6.92 -21.79 35.66
C LYS A 473 7.30 -21.21 34.30
N GLN A 474 8.24 -21.82 33.58
CA GLN A 474 8.62 -21.37 32.23
C GLN A 474 7.54 -21.70 31.19
N MET A 475 6.93 -22.89 31.24
CA MET A 475 5.82 -23.26 30.35
C MET A 475 4.56 -22.44 30.61
N ARG A 476 4.35 -22.06 31.86
CA ARG A 476 3.36 -21.07 32.28
C ARG A 476 3.83 -19.62 32.07
N GLN A 477 4.96 -19.39 31.41
CA GLN A 477 5.66 -18.13 31.12
C GLN A 477 5.71 -17.11 32.29
N GLU A 478 5.71 -17.61 33.53
CA GLU A 478 6.03 -16.85 34.72
C GLU A 478 7.52 -16.48 34.74
N TYR A 479 8.39 -17.38 34.24
CA TYR A 479 9.85 -17.17 34.13
C TYR A 479 10.33 -17.18 32.67
N ARG A 480 11.30 -16.31 32.34
CA ARG A 480 11.92 -16.24 31.00
C ARG A 480 12.99 -17.33 30.84
N VAL A 481 13.00 -17.98 29.68
CA VAL A 481 14.08 -18.89 29.26
C VAL A 481 15.22 -18.08 28.64
N ARG A 482 16.39 -18.06 29.30
CA ARG A 482 17.58 -17.28 28.87
C ARG A 482 18.68 -18.13 28.26
N ASP A 483 18.71 -19.41 28.61
CA ASP A 483 19.69 -20.35 28.12
C ASP A 483 19.35 -20.76 26.67
N PRO A 484 20.28 -20.67 25.70
CA PRO A 484 20.00 -20.94 24.29
C PRO A 484 19.54 -22.38 24.00
N GLU A 485 20.12 -23.38 24.67
CA GLU A 485 19.79 -24.81 24.46
C GLU A 485 18.39 -25.12 25.02
N LEU A 486 18.07 -24.60 26.20
CA LEU A 486 16.72 -24.64 26.76
C LEU A 486 15.71 -23.86 25.93
N LYS A 487 16.12 -22.79 25.23
CA LYS A 487 15.21 -21.98 24.40
C LYS A 487 14.70 -22.78 23.20
N GLU A 488 15.54 -23.60 22.58
CA GLU A 488 15.11 -24.48 21.48
C GLU A 488 14.08 -25.51 21.96
N LEU A 489 14.38 -26.20 23.06
CA LEU A 489 13.46 -27.20 23.66
C LEU A 489 12.16 -26.56 24.18
N TYR A 490 12.23 -25.34 24.70
CA TYR A 490 11.05 -24.59 25.10
C TYR A 490 10.15 -24.28 23.90
N LEU A 491 10.73 -23.81 22.78
CA LEU A 491 9.97 -23.53 21.57
C LEU A 491 9.32 -24.80 21.00
N GLU A 492 10.02 -25.93 21.07
CA GLU A 492 9.49 -27.24 20.70
C GLU A 492 8.34 -27.70 21.60
N ALA A 493 8.50 -27.61 22.93
CA ALA A 493 7.44 -27.95 23.89
C ALA A 493 6.21 -27.05 23.72
N VAL A 494 6.38 -25.74 23.51
CA VAL A 494 5.28 -24.81 23.18
C VAL A 494 4.61 -25.22 21.85
N ALA A 495 5.42 -25.59 20.86
CA ALA A 495 4.97 -26.17 19.62
C ALA A 495 4.45 -27.60 19.77
N LEU A 496 4.37 -28.23 20.93
CA LEU A 496 3.64 -29.50 21.15
C LEU A 496 2.36 -29.26 21.94
N VAL A 497 2.43 -28.47 23.00
CA VAL A 497 1.29 -28.01 23.80
C VAL A 497 0.17 -27.45 22.92
N ARG A 498 0.50 -26.63 21.91
CA ARG A 498 -0.48 -26.02 21.01
C ARG A 498 -1.35 -27.04 20.22
N ARG A 499 -1.04 -28.35 20.20
CA ARG A 499 -1.75 -29.36 19.36
C ARG A 499 -2.97 -29.90 20.09
N PHE A 500 -3.00 -29.75 21.41
CA PHE A 500 -4.09 -30.18 22.25
C PHE A 500 -5.14 -29.08 22.34
N ALA A 501 -6.41 -29.48 22.51
CA ALA A 501 -7.51 -28.55 22.74
C ALA A 501 -7.46 -27.97 24.16
N HIS A 502 -6.96 -28.73 25.13
CA HIS A 502 -6.76 -28.28 26.50
C HIS A 502 -5.45 -28.86 27.07
N VAL A 503 -4.66 -28.02 27.73
CA VAL A 503 -3.42 -28.41 28.41
C VAL A 503 -3.37 -27.77 29.80
N ASP A 504 -3.21 -28.60 30.82
CA ASP A 504 -3.01 -28.16 32.20
C ASP A 504 -1.65 -28.68 32.68
N ILE A 505 -0.67 -27.80 32.88
CA ILE A 505 0.66 -28.17 33.40
C ILE A 505 0.72 -27.78 34.87
N LYS A 506 0.90 -28.75 35.76
CA LYS A 506 0.90 -28.56 37.21
C LYS A 506 2.18 -29.08 37.84
N HIS A 507 2.71 -28.27 38.76
CA HIS A 507 3.76 -28.69 39.65
C HIS A 507 3.18 -29.61 40.74
N VAL A 508 3.80 -30.77 40.96
CA VAL A 508 3.44 -31.72 42.02
C VAL A 508 4.65 -32.06 42.88
N PRO A 509 4.49 -32.34 44.18
CA PRO A 509 5.59 -32.83 45.01
C PRO A 509 6.16 -34.14 44.46
N ARG A 510 7.47 -34.36 44.57
CA ARG A 510 8.17 -35.57 44.10
C ARG A 510 7.53 -36.91 44.56
N ALA A 511 6.98 -36.95 45.76
CA ALA A 511 6.26 -38.13 46.27
C ALA A 511 5.02 -38.50 45.41
N GLN A 512 4.40 -37.51 44.77
CA GLN A 512 3.28 -37.69 43.85
C GLN A 512 3.74 -37.96 42.41
N ASN A 513 5.04 -37.81 42.08
CA ASN A 513 5.60 -38.08 40.74
C ASN A 513 6.51 -39.34 40.70
N ALA A 514 6.41 -40.19 41.72
CA ALA A 514 7.32 -41.32 41.93
C ALA A 514 7.39 -42.33 40.77
N ALA A 515 6.31 -42.45 39.98
CA ALA A 515 6.27 -43.36 38.83
C ALA A 515 7.24 -42.92 37.71
N ALA A 516 7.26 -41.63 37.37
CA ALA A 516 8.18 -41.07 36.38
C ALA A 516 9.64 -41.11 36.87
N ASP A 517 9.87 -40.78 38.14
CA ASP A 517 11.19 -40.87 38.79
C ASP A 517 11.75 -42.31 38.79
N THR A 518 10.88 -43.30 39.00
CA THR A 518 11.28 -44.72 38.91
C THR A 518 11.75 -45.08 37.50
N LEU A 519 11.09 -44.56 36.45
CA LEU A 519 11.49 -44.79 35.06
C LEU A 519 12.81 -44.11 34.70
N VAL A 520 13.07 -42.91 35.22
CA VAL A 520 14.37 -42.22 35.08
C VAL A 520 15.48 -43.05 35.71
N ASN A 521 15.30 -43.48 36.96
CA ASN A 521 16.29 -44.27 37.68
C ASN A 521 16.52 -45.64 37.02
N LYS A 522 15.46 -46.30 36.54
CA LYS A 522 15.55 -47.55 35.77
C LYS A 522 16.41 -47.38 34.51
N ALA A 523 16.23 -46.30 33.76
CA ALA A 523 17.05 -46.02 32.58
C ALA A 523 18.51 -45.72 32.94
N LEU A 524 18.77 -45.02 34.04
CA LEU A 524 20.12 -44.68 34.49
C LEU A 524 20.89 -45.87 35.12
N ASP A 525 20.19 -46.79 35.77
CA ASP A 525 20.75 -47.98 36.43
C ASP A 525 20.76 -49.24 35.55
N GLY A 526 19.96 -49.28 34.50
CA GLY A 526 19.98 -50.36 33.52
C GLY A 526 21.34 -50.44 32.84
N ARG A 527 22.07 -51.56 32.99
CA ARG A 527 23.32 -51.82 32.26
C ARG A 527 23.01 -51.86 30.76
N ALA A 528 23.85 -51.16 29.99
CA ALA A 528 23.76 -50.99 28.54
C ALA A 528 23.64 -52.31 27.76
#